data_AF-A0A6P8IAL5-F1
#
_entry.id   AF-A0A6P8IAL5-F1
#
_cell.length_a   1.000
_cell.length_b   1.000
_cell.length_c   1.000
_cell.angle_alpha   90.00
_cell.angle_beta   90.00
_cell.angle_gamma   90.00
#
_symmetry.space_group_name_H-M   'P 1'
#
loop_
_entity.id
_entity.type
_entity.pdbx_description
1 polymer ?
#
loop_
_entity_poly.entity_id
_entity_poly.type
_entity_poly.pdbx_seq_one_letter_code
_entity_poly.pdbx_strand_id
1 'polypeptide(L)'
;SSETRIRKSIEFSESLRFPAVTICNQNMLKKSKIQGTQAQDYLDQLDDLKFSVAGLKNSNVPPFDIEKVVQESGHHIHEMVNQCQFTDQVCSLKNFTPAATMSFFHGNCYTFNAGDNGSSILRVRASGKMQSLTLRLDSEPHEYYGPFSYDATGFKIAVHNQGNHLDIEEEGYDISPGFYTSIRIKKNKVRR
;
A
#
# COMPACT_ATOMS: atom_id res chain seq x y z
N SER A 1 -40.20 3.95 -19.22
CA SER A 1 -39.44 3.79 -17.97
C SER A 1 -39.26 2.31 -17.73
N SER A 2 -38.02 1.79 -17.76
CA SER A 2 -37.75 0.39 -17.43
C SER A 2 -37.56 0.26 -15.92
N GLU A 3 -38.38 -0.58 -15.29
CA GLU A 3 -38.30 -0.82 -13.85
C GLU A 3 -37.19 -1.84 -13.56
N THR A 4 -36.18 -1.43 -12.79
CA THR A 4 -35.07 -2.33 -12.40
C THR A 4 -35.39 -2.98 -11.05
N ARG A 5 -35.44 -4.32 -11.00
CA ARG A 5 -35.61 -5.08 -9.74
C ARG A 5 -34.28 -5.62 -9.24
N ILE A 6 -33.92 -5.29 -8.00
CA ILE A 6 -32.71 -5.78 -7.34
C ILE A 6 -33.05 -7.01 -6.50
N ARG A 7 -32.35 -8.13 -6.72
CA ARG A 7 -32.45 -9.34 -5.89
C ARG A 7 -31.16 -9.55 -5.09
N LYS A 8 -31.29 -9.85 -3.80
CA LYS A 8 -30.18 -10.18 -2.91
C LYS A 8 -30.29 -11.66 -2.49
N SER A 9 -29.20 -12.39 -2.57
CA SER A 9 -29.08 -13.77 -2.09
C SER A 9 -27.75 -13.99 -1.40
N ILE A 10 -27.69 -15.00 -0.52
CA ILE A 10 -26.45 -15.44 0.12
C ILE A 10 -26.04 -16.75 -0.56
N GLU A 11 -24.80 -16.80 -1.06
CA GLU A 11 -24.20 -17.99 -1.64
C GLU A 11 -23.14 -18.52 -0.65
N PHE A 12 -23.21 -19.82 -0.33
CA PHE A 12 -22.20 -20.49 0.47
C PHE A 12 -21.18 -21.18 -0.45
N SER A 13 -19.90 -21.13 -0.08
CA SER A 13 -18.82 -21.78 -0.82
C SER A 13 -17.87 -22.45 0.15
N GLU A 14 -17.42 -23.66 -0.19
CA GLU A 14 -16.44 -24.42 0.61
C GLU A 14 -15.07 -23.73 0.70
N SER A 15 -14.74 -22.88 -0.27
CA SER A 15 -13.56 -22.02 -0.19
C SER A 15 -13.74 -20.73 -0.97
N LEU A 16 -13.25 -19.64 -0.40
CA LEU A 16 -13.22 -18.33 -1.03
C LEU A 16 -11.78 -17.94 -1.34
N ARG A 17 -11.58 -17.30 -2.49
CA ARG A 17 -10.31 -16.60 -2.75
C ARG A 17 -10.14 -15.51 -1.69
N PHE A 18 -9.02 -15.54 -1.00
CA PHE A 18 -8.62 -14.43 -0.15
C PHE A 18 -8.39 -13.21 -1.07
N PRO A 19 -8.72 -11.98 -0.67
CA PRO A 19 -8.47 -10.81 -1.50
C PRO A 19 -6.97 -10.56 -1.69
N ALA A 20 -6.64 -9.69 -2.64
CA ALA A 20 -5.35 -9.03 -2.69
C ALA A 20 -5.35 -7.89 -1.66
N VAL A 21 -4.20 -7.69 -0.99
CA VAL A 21 -4.03 -6.63 0.01
C VAL A 21 -2.80 -5.81 -0.37
N THR A 22 -3.01 -4.57 -0.81
CA THR A 22 -1.93 -3.64 -1.17
C THR A 22 -1.59 -2.77 0.03
N ILE A 23 -0.30 -2.61 0.31
CA ILE A 23 0.25 -1.86 1.43
C ILE A 23 1.25 -0.85 0.86
N CYS A 24 1.07 0.42 1.20
CA CYS A 24 2.01 1.48 0.91
C CYS A 24 2.39 2.19 2.22
N ASN A 25 3.66 2.56 2.35
CA ASN A 25 4.09 3.45 3.42
C ASN A 25 3.60 4.87 3.12
N GLN A 26 3.17 5.64 4.12
CA GLN A 26 2.76 7.05 3.91
C GLN A 26 3.94 7.97 3.49
N ASN A 27 5.17 7.44 3.48
CA ASN A 27 6.35 8.15 3.03
C ASN A 27 6.88 7.56 1.72
N MET A 28 7.06 8.42 0.71
CA MET A 28 7.50 8.03 -0.63
C MET A 28 8.95 7.54 -0.67
N LEU A 29 9.88 8.27 -0.03
CA LEU A 29 11.32 8.08 -0.14
C LEU A 29 11.98 8.14 1.24
N LYS A 30 12.91 7.22 1.52
CA LYS A 30 13.65 7.19 2.78
C LYS A 30 14.62 8.36 2.86
N LYS A 31 14.51 9.16 3.93
CA LYS A 31 15.35 10.33 4.21
C LYS A 31 16.85 10.03 4.07
N SER A 32 17.32 8.92 4.65
CA SER A 32 18.72 8.54 4.64
C SER A 32 19.25 8.19 3.25
N LYS A 33 18.36 7.90 2.29
CA LYS A 33 18.71 7.56 0.90
C LYS A 33 18.74 8.75 -0.04
N ILE A 34 18.03 9.83 0.28
CA ILE A 34 17.89 10.98 -0.63
C ILE A 34 18.64 12.23 -0.17
N GLN A 35 19.10 12.28 1.08
CA GLN A 35 19.78 13.46 1.60
C GLN A 35 21.03 13.82 0.77
N GLY A 36 21.10 15.06 0.29
CA GLY A 36 22.15 15.60 -0.56
C GLY A 36 22.04 15.22 -2.04
N THR A 37 20.91 14.67 -2.48
CA THR A 37 20.68 14.22 -3.87
C THR A 37 19.62 15.06 -4.58
N GLN A 38 19.54 14.93 -5.91
CA GLN A 38 18.49 15.55 -6.72
C GLN A 38 17.07 15.15 -6.29
N ALA A 39 16.91 13.97 -5.68
CA ALA A 39 15.62 13.51 -5.18
C ALA A 39 15.14 14.31 -3.97
N GLN A 40 16.08 14.76 -3.11
CA GLN A 40 15.77 15.70 -2.03
C GLN A 40 15.32 17.03 -2.62
N ASP A 41 16.06 17.58 -3.57
CA ASP A 41 15.73 18.86 -4.22
C ASP A 41 14.37 18.80 -4.93
N TYR A 42 14.03 17.65 -5.52
CA TYR A 42 12.73 17.39 -6.13
C TYR A 42 11.59 17.42 -5.11
N LEU A 43 11.71 16.72 -3.98
CA LEU A 43 10.68 16.76 -2.94
C LEU A 43 10.57 18.15 -2.29
N ASP A 44 11.69 18.85 -2.11
CA ASP A 44 11.71 20.20 -1.57
C ASP A 44 11.00 21.20 -2.51
N GLN A 45 10.96 20.93 -3.82
CA GLN A 45 10.19 21.72 -4.79
C GLN A 45 8.69 21.44 -4.82
N LEU A 46 8.27 20.31 -4.27
CA LEU A 46 6.86 19.99 -4.09
C LEU A 46 6.36 20.45 -2.71
N ASP A 47 7.25 21.03 -1.88
CA ASP A 47 6.97 21.37 -0.49
C ASP A 47 6.66 22.86 -0.31
N ASP A 48 5.40 23.21 -0.51
CA ASP A 48 4.86 24.57 -0.32
C ASP A 48 5.15 25.15 1.08
N LEU A 49 5.22 24.31 2.12
CA LEU A 49 5.53 24.73 3.48
C LEU A 49 6.98 25.18 3.60
N LYS A 50 7.91 24.43 3.00
CA LYS A 50 9.33 24.82 2.96
C LYS A 50 9.56 26.09 2.16
N PHE A 51 8.84 26.31 1.07
CA PHE A 51 8.89 27.60 0.36
C PHE A 51 8.46 28.75 1.26
N SER A 52 7.34 28.58 1.95
CA SER A 52 6.72 29.61 2.78
C SER A 52 7.55 29.94 4.03
N VAL A 53 8.18 28.95 4.66
CA VAL A 53 8.88 29.11 5.94
C VAL A 53 10.38 29.30 5.78
N ALA A 54 11.03 28.58 4.86
CA ALA A 54 12.49 28.60 4.70
C ALA A 54 12.97 29.54 3.59
N GLY A 55 12.07 30.17 2.82
CA GLY A 55 12.42 31.10 1.76
C GLY A 55 13.25 30.47 0.64
N LEU A 56 13.14 29.16 0.45
CA LEU A 56 13.84 28.43 -0.62
C LEU A 56 13.41 29.02 -1.97
N LYS A 57 14.38 29.31 -2.84
CA LYS A 57 14.10 29.73 -4.21
C LYS A 57 13.94 28.49 -5.07
N ASN A 58 12.97 28.52 -6.00
CA ASN A 58 12.84 27.51 -7.06
C ASN A 58 14.21 27.30 -7.71
N SER A 59 14.82 26.16 -7.43
CA SER A 59 16.05 25.74 -8.07
C SER A 59 15.65 24.86 -9.24
N ASN A 60 16.24 25.03 -10.42
CA ASN A 60 15.94 24.10 -11.51
C ASN A 60 16.54 22.73 -11.15
N VAL A 61 15.72 21.74 -10.79
CA VAL A 61 16.19 20.35 -10.66
C VAL A 61 16.50 19.81 -12.06
N PRO A 62 17.74 19.39 -12.34
CA PRO A 62 18.05 18.76 -13.61
C PRO A 62 17.22 17.48 -13.79
N PRO A 63 16.83 17.11 -15.03
CA PRO A 63 16.08 15.89 -15.26
C PRO A 63 16.81 14.66 -14.71
N PHE A 64 16.07 13.79 -14.02
CA PHE A 64 16.53 12.52 -13.50
C PHE A 64 15.41 11.48 -13.57
N ASP A 65 15.76 10.21 -13.43
CA ASP A 65 14.80 9.11 -13.44
C ASP A 65 14.21 8.91 -12.04
N ILE A 66 13.06 9.55 -11.79
CA ILE A 66 12.36 9.46 -10.50
C ILE A 66 11.85 8.05 -10.21
N GLU A 67 11.44 7.30 -11.23
CA GLU A 67 10.96 5.92 -11.05
C GLU A 67 12.08 5.03 -10.51
N LYS A 68 13.26 5.13 -11.12
CA LYS A 68 14.44 4.41 -10.62
C LYS A 68 14.79 4.83 -9.19
N VAL A 69 14.75 6.12 -8.89
CA VAL A 69 15.02 6.63 -7.53
C VAL A 69 14.03 6.07 -6.51
N VAL A 70 12.73 6.04 -6.83
CA VAL A 70 11.71 5.49 -5.92
C VAL A 70 11.91 3.99 -5.74
N GLN A 71 12.20 3.24 -6.80
CA GLN A 71 12.49 1.80 -6.69
C GLN A 71 13.69 1.54 -5.76
N GLU A 72 14.76 2.33 -5.85
CA GLU A 72 15.99 2.14 -5.07
C GLU A 72 15.87 2.69 -3.64
N SER A 73 15.24 3.85 -3.48
CA SER A 73 15.27 4.68 -2.25
C SER A 73 13.96 4.69 -1.47
N GLY A 74 12.88 4.10 -2.01
CA GLY A 74 11.63 3.90 -1.30
C GLY A 74 11.73 2.85 -0.18
N HIS A 75 10.64 2.69 0.57
CA HIS A 75 10.56 1.67 1.62
C HIS A 75 10.45 0.27 1.01
N HIS A 76 11.26 -0.68 1.51
CA HIS A 76 11.23 -2.05 1.00
C HIS A 76 10.41 -2.97 1.90
N ILE A 77 9.71 -3.92 1.30
CA ILE A 77 8.80 -4.81 2.04
C ILE A 77 9.46 -5.60 3.18
N HIS A 78 10.74 -5.93 3.03
CA HIS A 78 11.50 -6.68 4.03
C HIS A 78 11.91 -5.84 5.24
N GLU A 79 11.92 -4.52 5.11
CA GLU A 79 12.12 -3.57 6.20
C GLU A 79 10.78 -3.27 6.89
N MET A 80 9.69 -3.18 6.10
CA MET A 80 8.36 -2.86 6.62
C MET A 80 7.64 -4.03 7.30
N VAL A 81 7.81 -5.28 6.86
CA VAL A 81 7.07 -6.44 7.39
C VAL A 81 7.94 -7.24 8.35
N ASN A 82 7.76 -6.99 9.65
CA ASN A 82 8.47 -7.71 10.71
C ASN A 82 7.89 -9.12 10.96
N GLN A 83 6.57 -9.29 10.85
CA GLN A 83 5.91 -10.59 11.02
C GLN A 83 4.76 -10.71 10.03
N CYS A 84 4.63 -11.90 9.43
CA CYS A 84 3.57 -12.25 8.49
C CYS A 84 2.97 -13.61 8.89
N GLN A 85 1.67 -13.65 9.12
CA GLN A 85 0.92 -14.90 9.31
C GLN A 85 -0.32 -14.91 8.41
N PHE A 86 -0.50 -16.00 7.66
CA PHE A 86 -1.71 -16.27 6.89
C PHE A 86 -2.28 -17.62 7.31
N THR A 87 -3.54 -17.64 7.76
CA THR A 87 -4.22 -18.85 8.25
C THR A 87 -3.42 -19.60 9.34
N ASP A 88 -2.90 -18.85 10.31
CA ASP A 88 -2.02 -19.33 11.41
C ASP A 88 -0.68 -19.95 10.96
N GLN A 89 -0.29 -19.79 9.70
CA GLN A 89 1.02 -20.20 9.17
C GLN A 89 1.87 -18.98 8.84
N VAL A 90 3.17 -19.07 9.08
CA VAL A 90 4.11 -18.01 8.68
C VAL A 90 4.08 -17.86 7.17
N CYS A 91 3.78 -16.65 6.67
CA CYS A 91 3.84 -16.35 5.24
C CYS A 91 5.22 -15.85 4.84
N SER A 92 5.57 -16.08 3.57
CA SER A 92 6.84 -15.62 3.01
C SER A 92 6.69 -14.20 2.46
N LEU A 93 7.74 -13.40 2.55
CA LEU A 93 7.81 -12.13 1.83
C LEU A 93 7.69 -12.30 0.31
N LYS A 94 7.97 -13.50 -0.23
CA LYS A 94 7.71 -13.85 -1.63
C LYS A 94 6.21 -13.81 -2.00
N ASN A 95 5.32 -13.79 -1.01
CA ASN A 95 3.88 -13.63 -1.25
C ASN A 95 3.47 -12.16 -1.46
N PHE A 96 4.41 -11.22 -1.35
CA PHE A 96 4.24 -9.83 -1.68
C PHE A 96 4.97 -9.53 -2.99
N THR A 97 4.23 -9.06 -3.98
CA THR A 97 4.80 -8.53 -5.21
C THR A 97 4.83 -7.01 -5.15
N PRO A 98 5.79 -6.32 -5.80
CA PRO A 98 5.64 -4.89 -6.05
C PRO A 98 4.30 -4.62 -6.72
N ALA A 99 3.60 -3.58 -6.28
CA ALA A 99 2.34 -3.17 -6.91
C ALA A 99 2.59 -2.86 -8.39
N ALA A 100 1.60 -3.16 -9.24
CA ALA A 100 1.72 -2.97 -10.69
C ALA A 100 2.03 -1.53 -11.10
N THR A 101 1.70 -0.57 -10.25
CA THR A 101 1.93 0.86 -10.44
C THR A 101 2.48 1.47 -9.16
N MET A 102 3.50 2.30 -9.31
CA MET A 102 4.08 3.08 -8.21
C MET A 102 3.11 4.20 -7.84
N SER A 103 2.90 4.45 -6.55
CA SER A 103 2.11 5.62 -6.13
C SER A 103 3.00 6.86 -6.20
N PHE A 104 2.47 7.94 -6.77
CA PHE A 104 3.14 9.23 -6.78
C PHE A 104 3.38 9.76 -5.36
N PHE A 105 2.44 9.51 -4.44
CA PHE A 105 2.48 10.01 -3.06
C PHE A 105 3.20 9.04 -2.11
N HIS A 106 3.11 7.73 -2.36
CA HIS A 106 3.59 6.70 -1.42
C HIS A 106 4.77 5.86 -1.93
N GLY A 107 5.23 6.11 -3.16
CA GLY A 107 6.38 5.42 -3.75
C GLY A 107 6.18 3.92 -3.90
N ASN A 108 7.04 3.13 -3.25
CA ASN A 108 7.01 1.67 -3.31
C ASN A 108 5.84 1.09 -2.53
N CYS A 109 4.96 0.39 -3.24
CA CYS A 109 3.82 -0.33 -2.69
C CYS A 109 3.94 -1.82 -2.97
N TYR A 110 3.35 -2.65 -2.11
CA TYR A 110 3.43 -4.10 -2.20
C TYR A 110 2.08 -4.77 -2.02
N THR A 111 1.78 -5.75 -2.86
CA THR A 111 0.50 -6.45 -2.87
C THR A 111 0.69 -7.90 -2.42
N PHE A 112 0.11 -8.23 -1.27
CA PHE A 112 -0.06 -9.62 -0.85
C PHE A 112 -1.12 -10.30 -1.71
N ASN A 113 -0.83 -11.54 -2.15
CA ASN A 113 -1.79 -12.36 -2.90
C ASN A 113 -2.32 -11.67 -4.18
N ALA A 114 -1.43 -10.97 -4.89
CA ALA A 114 -1.76 -10.23 -6.11
C ALA A 114 -2.31 -11.13 -7.24
N GLY A 115 -1.85 -12.38 -7.30
CA GLY A 115 -2.23 -13.33 -8.36
C GLY A 115 -1.46 -13.14 -9.66
N ASP A 116 -0.36 -12.37 -9.63
CA ASP A 116 0.45 -12.07 -10.81
C ASP A 116 1.40 -13.21 -11.18
N ASN A 117 1.85 -13.21 -12.45
CA ASN A 117 2.87 -14.12 -12.98
C ASN A 117 2.59 -15.62 -12.77
N GLY A 118 1.31 -16.02 -12.78
CA GLY A 118 0.91 -17.42 -12.60
C GLY A 118 0.98 -17.93 -11.16
N SER A 119 1.19 -17.04 -10.19
CA SER A 119 1.19 -17.39 -8.77
C SER A 119 -0.17 -17.94 -8.33
N SER A 120 -0.17 -18.99 -7.51
CA SER A 120 -1.42 -19.54 -6.99
C SER A 120 -2.11 -18.56 -6.05
N ILE A 121 -3.40 -18.30 -6.29
CA ILE A 121 -4.21 -17.41 -5.45
C ILE A 121 -4.54 -18.12 -4.14
N LEU A 122 -4.17 -17.50 -3.03
CA LEU A 122 -4.45 -17.97 -1.68
C LEU A 122 -5.97 -17.95 -1.40
N ARG A 123 -6.41 -18.94 -0.64
CA ARG A 123 -7.82 -19.19 -0.34
C ARG A 123 -8.03 -19.42 1.15
N VAL A 124 -9.24 -19.11 1.61
CA VAL A 124 -9.72 -19.40 2.97
C VAL A 124 -10.95 -20.31 2.89
N ARG A 125 -11.11 -21.20 3.87
CA ARG A 125 -12.21 -22.19 3.91
C ARG A 125 -13.31 -21.82 4.90
N ALA A 126 -13.02 -20.91 5.82
CA ALA A 126 -13.97 -20.44 6.83
C ALA A 126 -13.74 -18.96 7.13
N SER A 127 -14.66 -18.40 7.92
CA SER A 127 -14.53 -17.05 8.48
C SER A 127 -13.99 -17.14 9.91
N GLY A 128 -13.22 -16.15 10.34
CA GLY A 128 -12.73 -16.05 11.72
C GLY A 128 -11.29 -15.60 11.79
N LYS A 129 -10.81 -15.31 13.02
CA LYS A 129 -9.45 -14.80 13.24
C LYS A 129 -8.36 -15.76 12.73
N MET A 130 -8.60 -17.07 12.80
CA MET A 130 -7.71 -18.11 12.30
C MET A 130 -7.68 -18.23 10.77
N GLN A 131 -8.54 -17.51 10.05
CA GLN A 131 -8.59 -17.47 8.59
C GLN A 131 -8.31 -16.04 8.10
N SER A 132 -7.26 -15.44 8.65
CA SER A 132 -6.88 -14.05 8.42
C SER A 132 -5.44 -13.92 7.91
N LEU A 133 -5.14 -12.73 7.38
CA LEU A 133 -3.79 -12.21 7.23
C LEU A 133 -3.51 -11.33 8.45
N THR A 134 -2.47 -11.67 9.21
CA THR A 134 -1.99 -10.87 10.35
C THR A 134 -0.58 -10.40 10.03
N LEU A 135 -0.39 -9.07 10.09
CA LEU A 135 0.89 -8.42 9.80
C LEU A 135 1.33 -7.63 11.03
N ARG A 136 2.63 -7.65 11.31
CA ARG A 136 3.29 -6.68 12.18
C ARG A 136 4.16 -5.81 11.29
N LEU A 137 3.79 -4.54 11.17
CA LEU A 137 4.41 -3.60 10.27
C LEU A 137 5.30 -2.61 11.05
N ASP A 138 6.38 -2.16 10.42
CA ASP A 138 7.23 -1.05 10.84
C ASP A 138 7.16 0.05 9.80
N SER A 139 6.61 1.21 10.19
CA SER A 139 6.47 2.35 9.28
C SER A 139 7.78 3.11 9.11
N GLU A 140 8.82 2.85 9.90
CA GLU A 140 10.12 3.54 9.84
C GLU A 140 9.99 5.08 9.90
N PRO A 141 9.30 5.65 10.91
CA PRO A 141 9.01 7.10 10.94
C PRO A 141 10.26 8.00 10.99
N HIS A 142 11.41 7.44 11.38
CA HIS A 142 12.69 8.14 11.37
C HIS A 142 13.24 8.41 9.96
N GLU A 143 12.72 7.70 8.95
CA GLU A 143 13.05 7.86 7.53
C GLU A 143 12.10 8.80 6.78
N TYR A 144 11.10 9.38 7.45
CA TYR A 144 10.11 10.23 6.79
C TYR A 144 10.69 11.56 6.34
N TYR A 145 10.38 11.98 5.11
CA TYR A 145 10.86 13.23 4.55
C TYR A 145 9.94 13.79 3.45
N GLY A 146 9.74 15.11 3.50
CA GLY A 146 9.09 15.86 2.42
C GLY A 146 7.57 15.93 2.55
N PRO A 147 6.91 16.56 1.55
CA PRO A 147 5.53 17.02 1.67
C PRO A 147 4.52 15.90 1.87
N PHE A 148 4.73 14.75 1.24
CA PHE A 148 3.82 13.60 1.33
C PHE A 148 3.86 12.92 2.71
N SER A 149 4.88 13.19 3.52
CA SER A 149 5.05 12.58 4.84
C SER A 149 4.42 13.40 5.99
N TYR A 150 3.84 14.57 5.69
CA TYR A 150 3.33 15.50 6.72
C TYR A 150 1.95 15.14 7.24
N ASP A 151 1.09 14.58 6.40
CA ASP A 151 -0.32 14.35 6.74
C ASP A 151 -0.50 13.14 7.66
N ALA A 152 0.34 12.11 7.53
CA ALA A 152 0.22 10.89 8.29
C ALA A 152 1.54 10.13 8.46
N THR A 153 1.62 9.36 9.55
CA THR A 153 2.60 8.29 9.73
C THR A 153 1.88 6.96 9.74
N GLY A 154 2.46 5.95 9.08
CA GLY A 154 1.91 4.60 9.04
C GLY A 154 1.79 4.08 7.62
N PHE A 155 0.63 3.51 7.31
CA PHE A 155 0.38 2.84 6.04
C PHE A 155 -0.96 3.21 5.45
N LYS A 156 -1.04 3.21 4.12
CA LYS A 156 -2.29 3.13 3.36
C LYS A 156 -2.49 1.68 2.92
N ILE A 157 -3.64 1.11 3.24
CA ILE A 157 -3.96 -0.30 2.94
C ILE A 157 -5.23 -0.40 2.13
N ALA A 158 -5.17 -1.10 1.00
CA ALA A 158 -6.33 -1.36 0.15
C ALA A 158 -6.62 -2.87 0.03
N VAL A 159 -7.90 -3.24 0.02
CA VAL A 159 -8.37 -4.62 -0.10
C VAL A 159 -9.18 -4.76 -1.39
N HIS A 160 -8.74 -5.64 -2.29
CA HIS A 160 -9.30 -5.72 -3.64
C HIS A 160 -9.28 -7.13 -4.24
N ASN A 161 -9.88 -7.26 -5.43
CA ASN A 161 -9.73 -8.46 -6.24
C ASN A 161 -8.35 -8.50 -6.90
N GLN A 162 -7.85 -9.71 -7.16
CA GLN A 162 -6.62 -9.92 -7.94
C GLN A 162 -6.70 -9.29 -9.33
N GLY A 163 -5.57 -8.79 -9.83
CA GLY A 163 -5.45 -8.19 -11.16
C GLY A 163 -6.18 -6.85 -11.36
N ASN A 164 -6.84 -6.32 -10.32
CA ASN A 164 -7.38 -4.97 -10.37
C ASN A 164 -6.25 -3.97 -10.09
N HIS A 165 -6.05 -3.03 -11.00
CA HIS A 165 -5.32 -1.80 -10.72
C HIS A 165 -6.19 -0.93 -9.79
N LEU A 166 -5.60 -0.44 -8.71
CA LEU A 166 -6.27 0.37 -7.72
C LEU A 166 -5.65 1.76 -7.66
N ASP A 167 -6.51 2.75 -7.48
CA ASP A 167 -6.09 4.02 -6.91
C ASP A 167 -6.07 3.91 -5.38
N ILE A 168 -4.87 3.78 -4.80
CA ILE A 168 -4.75 3.65 -3.35
C ILE A 168 -5.11 4.95 -2.61
N GLU A 169 -5.08 6.10 -3.29
CA GLU A 169 -5.47 7.38 -2.69
C GLU A 169 -6.97 7.40 -2.42
N GLU A 170 -7.77 6.91 -3.37
CA GLU A 170 -9.23 6.91 -3.25
C GLU A 170 -9.76 5.69 -2.46
N GLU A 171 -9.18 4.50 -2.67
CA GLU A 171 -9.73 3.24 -2.14
C GLU A 171 -9.02 2.72 -0.88
N GLY A 172 -7.88 3.31 -0.52
CA GLY A 172 -7.06 2.87 0.61
C GLY A 172 -7.49 3.45 1.96
N TYR A 173 -7.38 2.63 3.00
CA TYR A 173 -7.59 3.02 4.40
C TYR A 173 -6.28 3.42 5.08
N ASP A 174 -6.30 4.50 5.85
CA ASP A 174 -5.15 4.90 6.67
C ASP A 174 -5.06 4.05 7.94
N ILE A 175 -3.87 3.51 8.19
CA ILE A 175 -3.56 2.65 9.33
C ILE A 175 -2.42 3.27 10.12
N SER A 176 -2.75 3.83 11.28
CA SER A 176 -1.78 4.47 12.16
C SER A 176 -0.93 3.45 12.92
N PRO A 177 0.36 3.75 13.17
CA PRO A 177 1.20 2.95 14.05
C PRO A 177 0.74 3.03 15.51
N GLY A 178 1.20 2.08 16.33
CA GLY A 178 0.87 2.04 17.76
C GLY A 178 -0.46 1.37 18.12
N PHE A 179 -1.25 0.94 17.11
CA PHE A 179 -2.53 0.28 17.31
C PHE A 179 -2.55 -1.12 16.69
N TYR A 180 -3.37 -2.00 17.27
CA TYR A 180 -3.78 -3.24 16.62
C TYR A 180 -5.09 -2.99 15.86
N THR A 181 -5.03 -2.96 14.53
CA THR A 181 -6.20 -2.68 13.68
C THR A 181 -6.75 -3.97 13.07
N SER A 182 -8.05 -4.21 13.23
CA SER A 182 -8.74 -5.40 12.71
C SER A 182 -9.75 -5.00 11.64
N ILE A 183 -9.47 -5.34 10.37
CA ILE A 183 -10.37 -5.08 9.23
C ILE A 183 -11.20 -6.33 8.93
N ARG A 184 -12.52 -6.24 9.05
CA ARG A 184 -13.45 -7.34 8.71
C ARG A 184 -13.92 -7.20 7.27
N ILE A 185 -13.77 -8.25 6.47
CA ILE A 185 -14.07 -8.23 5.04
C ILE A 185 -15.26 -9.15 4.75
N LYS A 186 -16.19 -8.68 3.91
CA LYS A 186 -17.30 -9.48 3.37
C LYS A 186 -17.35 -9.34 1.85
N LYS A 187 -17.25 -10.46 1.14
CA LYS A 187 -17.32 -10.49 -0.32
C LYS A 187 -18.77 -10.37 -0.80
N ASN A 188 -19.01 -9.44 -1.73
CA ASN A 188 -20.28 -9.30 -2.44
C ASN A 188 -20.04 -9.51 -3.94
N LYS A 189 -21.00 -10.13 -4.63
CA LYS A 189 -20.99 -10.29 -6.09
C LYS A 189 -22.22 -9.59 -6.67
N VAL A 190 -22.00 -8.59 -7.52
CA VAL A 190 -23.07 -7.88 -8.22
C VAL A 190 -23.15 -8.41 -9.65
N ARG A 191 -24.35 -8.74 -10.11
CA ARG A 191 -24.65 -9.05 -11.51
C ARG A 191 -25.60 -7.95 -11.98
N ARG A 192 -25.18 -7.18 -12.98
CA ARG A 192 -26.00 -6.15 -13.63
C ARG A 192 -26.66 -6.74 -14.86
#